data_AF-A0A859QD01-F1
#
_entry.id   AF-A0A859QD01-F1
#
_cell.length_a   1.000
_cell.length_b   1.000
_cell.length_c   1.000
_cell.angle_alpha   90.00
_cell.angle_beta   90.00
_cell.angle_gamma   90.00
#
_symmetry.space_group_name_H-M   'P 1'
#
loop_
_entity.id
_entity.type
_entity.pdbx_description
1 polymer ?
#
loop_
_entity_poly.entity_id
_entity_poly.type
_entity_poly.pdbx_seq_one_letter_code
_entity_poly.pdbx_strand_id
1 'polypeptide(L)'
;MILKSVATLAFIAALAAPALAQTDVVCDAAAIAKAEQQISQISDGAKKVESAKELTMAKEAMAANDLEKCKSHLGNAIKGMDAM
;
A
#
# COMPACT_ATOMS: atom_id res chain seq x y z
N MET A 1 2.17 -10.54 51.07
CA MET A 1 2.51 -9.17 50.61
C MET A 1 1.56 -8.84 49.47
N ILE A 2 0.43 -8.21 49.79
CA ILE A 2 -0.61 -7.83 48.82
C ILE A 2 -0.34 -6.36 48.51
N LEU A 3 0.20 -6.05 47.32
CA LEU A 3 0.12 -4.70 46.80
C LEU A 3 -0.10 -4.72 45.28
N LYS A 4 -1.34 -4.36 44.96
CA LYS A 4 -1.93 -4.11 43.65
C LYS A 4 -1.09 -3.08 42.89
N SER A 5 -0.87 -3.30 41.60
CA SER A 5 -0.71 -2.24 40.59
C SER A 5 -0.78 -2.85 39.19
N VAL A 6 -2.02 -3.15 38.77
CA VAL A 6 -2.36 -3.24 37.34
C VAL A 6 -2.37 -1.79 36.84
N ALA A 7 -1.31 -1.36 36.18
CA ALA A 7 -1.25 -0.05 35.53
C ALA A 7 -1.86 -0.18 34.14
N THR A 8 -3.02 0.45 34.04
CA THR A 8 -3.95 0.53 32.91
C THR A 8 -3.29 1.01 31.62
N LEU A 9 -3.44 0.22 30.56
CA LEU A 9 -3.30 0.66 29.17
C LEU A 9 -4.32 1.78 28.90
N ALA A 10 -3.82 3.00 28.74
CA ALA A 10 -4.61 4.12 28.22
C ALA A 10 -3.71 4.92 27.26
N PHE A 11 -3.40 4.35 26.10
CA PHE A 11 -2.96 5.17 24.98
C PHE A 11 -4.20 5.72 24.28
N ILE A 12 -4.27 7.04 24.36
CA ILE A 12 -5.32 7.94 23.95
C ILE A 12 -5.79 7.59 22.53
N ALA A 13 -7.08 7.31 22.39
CA ALA A 13 -7.77 7.35 21.11
C ALA A 13 -7.81 8.82 20.65
N ALA A 14 -6.75 9.23 19.94
CA ALA A 14 -6.79 10.45 19.15
C ALA A 14 -7.57 10.15 17.87
N LEU A 15 -8.89 10.35 17.94
CA LEU A 15 -9.70 10.56 16.76
C LEU A 15 -9.30 11.92 16.15
N ALA A 16 -8.31 11.90 15.27
CA ALA A 16 -8.16 12.91 14.24
C ALA A 16 -8.78 12.35 12.95
N ALA A 17 -9.55 13.20 12.27
CA ALA A 17 -10.35 12.96 11.07
C ALA A 17 -9.75 11.96 10.05
N PRO A 18 -10.59 11.32 9.20
CA PRO A 18 -10.07 10.61 8.04
C PRO A 18 -9.41 11.64 7.13
N ALA A 19 -8.09 11.72 7.19
CA ALA A 19 -7.27 12.40 6.21
C ALA A 19 -7.41 11.64 4.89
N LEU A 20 -8.46 11.96 4.13
CA LEU A 20 -8.55 11.64 2.71
C LEU A 20 -7.60 12.56 1.94
N ALA A 21 -6.29 12.41 2.14
CA ALA A 21 -5.26 13.09 1.38
C ALA A 21 -3.94 12.36 1.60
N GLN A 22 -3.40 11.78 0.52
CA GLN A 22 -2.22 10.91 0.51
C GLN A 22 -2.54 9.51 1.03
N THR A 23 -3.07 8.66 0.14
CA THR A 23 -2.91 7.22 0.29
C THR A 23 -1.40 6.97 0.35
N ASP A 24 -0.85 6.87 1.55
CA ASP A 24 0.55 6.56 1.77
C ASP A 24 0.71 5.13 1.23
N VAL A 25 1.11 5.03 -0.04
CA VAL A 25 1.31 3.75 -0.71
C VAL A 25 2.43 3.08 0.08
N VAL A 26 2.07 2.09 0.89
CA VAL A 26 3.05 1.29 1.60
C VAL A 26 3.55 0.25 0.62
N CYS A 27 4.86 0.24 0.39
CA CYS A 27 5.49 -0.84 -0.35
C CYS A 27 5.71 -2.03 0.61
N ASP A 28 4.71 -2.88 0.72
CA ASP A 28 4.80 -4.16 1.40
C ASP A 28 4.21 -5.29 0.55
N ALA A 29 4.42 -6.53 0.99
CA ALA A 29 3.96 -7.70 0.26
C ALA A 29 2.43 -7.73 0.09
N ALA A 30 1.68 -7.18 1.04
CA ALA A 30 0.21 -7.18 0.99
C ALA A 30 -0.30 -6.18 -0.05
N ALA A 31 0.29 -4.98 -0.11
CA ALA A 31 -0.04 -3.95 -1.09
C ALA A 31 0.31 -4.38 -2.52
N ILE A 32 1.46 -5.04 -2.71
CA ILE A 32 1.85 -5.61 -4.02
C ILE A 32 0.87 -6.71 -4.43
N ALA A 33 0.55 -7.66 -3.54
CA ALA A 33 -0.40 -8.73 -3.86
C ALA A 33 -1.80 -8.20 -4.18
N LYS A 34 -2.24 -7.15 -3.48
CA LYS A 34 -3.50 -6.46 -3.79
C LYS A 34 -3.46 -5.82 -5.18
N ALA A 35 -2.39 -5.10 -5.50
CA ALA A 35 -2.22 -4.50 -6.82
C ALA A 35 -2.20 -5.56 -7.94
N GLU A 36 -1.59 -6.72 -7.72
CA GLU A 36 -1.65 -7.85 -8.68
C GLU A 36 -3.07 -8.31 -8.98
N GLN A 37 -3.87 -8.48 -7.92
CA GLN A 37 -5.27 -8.88 -8.06
C GLN A 37 -6.07 -7.82 -8.82
N GLN A 38 -5.89 -6.55 -8.48
CA GLN A 38 -6.59 -5.44 -9.13
C GLN A 38 -6.16 -5.29 -10.60
N ILE A 39 -4.87 -5.41 -10.93
CA ILE A 39 -4.38 -5.42 -12.32
C ILE A 39 -5.00 -6.55 -13.14
N SER A 40 -5.16 -7.72 -12.52
CA SER A 40 -5.77 -8.87 -13.19
C SER A 40 -7.21 -8.59 -13.61
N GLN A 41 -7.91 -7.70 -12.89
CA GLN A 41 -9.29 -7.28 -13.12
C GLN A 41 -9.43 -6.11 -14.11
N ILE A 42 -8.34 -5.44 -14.51
CA ILE A 42 -8.38 -4.40 -15.56
C ILE A 42 -8.86 -5.03 -16.88
N SER A 43 -9.95 -4.49 -17.44
CA SER A 43 -10.53 -4.94 -18.72
C SER A 43 -9.86 -4.31 -19.94
N ASP A 44 -9.34 -3.08 -19.80
CA ASP A 44 -8.56 -2.40 -20.83
C ASP A 44 -7.17 -3.03 -20.95
N GLY A 45 -6.92 -3.71 -22.06
CA GLY A 45 -5.67 -4.42 -22.29
C GLY A 45 -4.42 -3.53 -22.26
N ALA A 46 -4.50 -2.29 -22.75
CA ALA A 46 -3.35 -1.38 -22.76
C ALA A 46 -3.03 -0.90 -21.35
N LYS A 47 -4.05 -0.47 -20.59
CA LYS A 47 -3.88 -0.08 -19.17
C LYS A 47 -3.40 -1.24 -18.32
N LYS A 48 -3.90 -2.45 -18.57
CA LYS A 48 -3.47 -3.66 -17.87
C LYS A 48 -1.98 -3.92 -18.05
N VAL A 49 -1.48 -3.79 -19.29
CA VAL A 49 -0.05 -3.95 -19.59
C VAL A 49 0.79 -2.87 -18.91
N GLU A 50 0.34 -1.62 -18.94
CA GLU A 50 1.03 -0.50 -18.28
C GLU A 50 1.10 -0.68 -16.76
N SER A 51 -0.03 -0.96 -16.11
CA SER A 51 -0.07 -1.21 -14.67
C SER A 51 0.73 -2.46 -14.28
N ALA A 52 0.71 -3.53 -15.08
CA ALA A 52 1.53 -4.73 -14.84
C ALA A 52 3.04 -4.44 -14.93
N LYS A 53 3.45 -3.58 -15.87
CA LYS A 53 4.84 -3.13 -15.99
C LYS A 53 5.27 -2.37 -14.74
N GLU A 54 4.50 -1.37 -14.31
CA GLU A 54 4.81 -0.60 -13.11
C GLU A 54 4.84 -1.49 -11.85
N LEU A 55 3.94 -2.46 -11.73
CA LEU A 55 3.97 -3.42 -10.63
C LEU A 55 5.24 -4.30 -10.63
N THR A 56 5.73 -4.68 -11.81
CA THR A 56 6.97 -5.44 -11.95
C THR A 56 8.16 -4.60 -11.47
N MET A 57 8.23 -3.33 -11.87
CA MET A 57 9.23 -2.38 -11.39
C MET A 57 9.16 -2.17 -9.88
N ALA A 58 7.95 -2.11 -9.31
CA ALA A 58 7.76 -2.01 -7.87
C ALA A 58 8.33 -3.23 -7.12
N LYS A 59 8.14 -4.44 -7.66
CA LYS A 59 8.68 -5.69 -7.08
C LYS A 59 10.19 -5.76 -7.16
N GLU A 60 10.78 -5.35 -8.29
CA GLU A 60 12.23 -5.25 -8.44
C GLU A 60 12.82 -4.26 -7.44
N ALA A 61 12.20 -3.08 -7.30
CA ALA A 61 12.61 -2.09 -6.32
C ALA A 61 12.47 -2.61 -4.87
N MET A 62 11.40 -3.32 -4.55
CA MET A 62 11.23 -3.98 -3.25
C MET A 62 12.32 -5.02 -2.98
N ALA A 63 12.64 -5.85 -3.97
CA ALA A 63 13.72 -6.85 -3.86
C ALA A 63 15.10 -6.21 -3.69
N ALA A 64 15.31 -5.03 -4.26
CA ALA A 64 16.49 -4.19 -4.07
C ALA A 64 16.47 -3.37 -2.77
N ASN A 65 15.42 -3.49 -1.94
CA ASN A 65 15.17 -2.70 -0.73
C ASN A 65 15.07 -1.18 -0.99
N ASP A 66 14.78 -0.78 -2.23
CA ASP A 66 14.52 0.59 -2.65
C ASP A 66 13.03 0.91 -2.47
N LEU A 67 12.66 1.19 -1.21
CA LEU A 67 11.27 1.42 -0.85
C LEU A 67 10.70 2.68 -1.51
N GLU A 68 11.51 3.70 -1.76
CA GLU A 68 11.05 4.94 -2.42
C GLU A 68 10.62 4.67 -3.87
N LYS A 69 11.46 3.98 -4.65
CA LYS A 69 11.08 3.56 -6.00
C LYS A 69 9.92 2.58 -5.99
N CYS A 70 9.90 1.65 -5.04
CA CYS A 70 8.79 0.72 -4.94
C CYS A 70 7.46 1.46 -4.72
N LYS A 71 7.41 2.42 -3.79
CA LYS A 71 6.21 3.24 -3.57
C LYS A 71 5.80 4.02 -4.81
N SER A 72 6.77 4.60 -5.52
CA SER A 72 6.52 5.34 -6.76
C SER A 72 5.90 4.45 -7.85
N HIS A 73 6.55 3.33 -8.16
CA HIS A 73 6.08 2.37 -9.17
C HIS A 73 4.75 1.72 -8.76
N LEU A 74 4.59 1.34 -7.49
CA LEU A 74 3.34 0.78 -6.99
C LEU A 74 2.20 1.80 -7.08
N GLY A 75 2.48 3.07 -6.77
CA GLY A 75 1.54 4.18 -6.92
C GLY A 75 1.11 4.41 -8.37
N ASN A 76 2.02 4.30 -9.34
CA ASN A 76 1.69 4.38 -10.76
C ASN A 76 0.83 3.19 -11.21
N ALA A 77 1.18 1.99 -10.73
CA ALA A 77 0.45 0.77 -11.04
C ALA A 77 -1.04 0.87 -10.62
N ILE A 78 -1.31 1.40 -9.42
CA ILE A 78 -2.68 1.59 -8.90
C ILE A 78 -3.42 2.81 -9.48
N LYS A 79 -2.73 3.89 -9.85
CA LYS A 79 -3.37 5.04 -10.53
C LYS A 79 -3.98 4.65 -11.88
N GLY A 80 -3.36 3.73 -12.60
CA GLY A 80 -3.95 3.14 -13.82
C GLY A 80 -5.28 2.41 -13.57
N MET A 81 -5.57 2.05 -12.31
CA MET A 81 -6.78 1.34 -11.87
C MET A 81 -7.91 2.27 -11.40
N ASP A 82 -7.65 3.54 -11.05
CA ASP A 82 -8.72 4.49 -10.64
C ASP A 82 -9.67 4.87 -11.81
N ALA A 83 -9.33 4.43 -13.03
CA ALA A 83 -10.18 4.54 -14.21
C ALA A 83 -10.96 3.25 -14.52
N MET A 84 -11.08 2.32 -13.56
CA MET A 84 -11.82 1.06 -13.65
C MET A 84 -13.26 1.21 -13.19
#